data_AF-A0A967HIL0-F1
#
_entry.id   AF-A0A967HIL0-F1
#
_cell.length_a   1.000
_cell.length_b   1.000
_cell.length_c   1.000
_cell.angle_alpha   90.00
_cell.angle_beta   90.00
_cell.angle_gamma   90.00
#
_symmetry.space_group_name_H-M   'P 1'
#
loop_
_entity.id
_entity.type
_entity.pdbx_description
1 polymer ?
#
loop_
_entity_poly.entity_id
_entity_poly.type
_entity_poly.pdbx_seq_one_letter_code
_entity_poly.pdbx_strand_id
1 'polypeptide(L)'
;TITVPEHHCHMAALGAAMTAVAELENGTGRPFTGLEPLQRAVETRGDETETLPPLRPVPPTARRNGCPATVLTDVYVGIDVGSISTCVAVIDERD
;
A
#
# COMPACT_ATOMS: atom_id res chain seq x y z
N THR A 1 -6.51 -14.60 -10.19
CA THR A 1 -5.44 -14.04 -11.04
C THR A 1 -5.41 -12.53 -10.90
N ILE A 2 -4.33 -11.96 -10.36
CA ILE A 2 -4.09 -10.51 -10.39
C ILE A 2 -3.58 -10.18 -11.80
N THR A 3 -4.23 -9.24 -12.47
CA THR A 3 -3.80 -8.78 -13.80
C THR A 3 -3.02 -7.48 -13.62
N VAL A 4 -1.71 -7.54 -13.83
CA VAL A 4 -0.83 -6.36 -13.78
C VAL A 4 -0.57 -5.88 -15.21
N PRO A 5 -0.82 -4.59 -15.53
CA PRO A 5 -0.51 -4.05 -16.85
C PRO A 5 0.99 -4.18 -17.20
N GLU A 6 1.29 -4.39 -18.48
CA GLU A 6 2.66 -4.52 -19.01
C GLU A 6 3.59 -3.37 -18.59
N HIS A 7 3.01 -2.18 -18.40
CA HIS A 7 3.73 -0.94 -18.07
C HIS A 7 3.36 -0.38 -16.69
N HIS A 8 3.02 -1.25 -15.73
CA HIS A 8 2.61 -0.82 -14.38
C HIS A 8 3.65 0.07 -13.67
N CYS A 9 4.94 -0.07 -13.97
CA CYS A 9 6.00 0.78 -13.42
C CYS A 9 5.88 2.26 -13.82
N HIS A 10 5.18 2.57 -14.92
CA HIS A 10 4.95 3.95 -15.38
C HIS A 10 3.68 4.57 -14.81
N MET A 11 2.80 3.79 -14.19
CA MET A 11 1.50 4.28 -13.68
C MET A 11 1.66 5.41 -12.65
N ALA A 12 2.66 5.33 -11.78
CA ALA A 12 2.95 6.37 -10.80
C ALA A 12 3.37 7.69 -11.47
N ALA A 13 4.23 7.62 -12.48
CA ALA A 13 4.68 8.80 -13.23
C ALA A 13 3.53 9.44 -14.01
N LEU A 14 2.68 8.62 -14.63
CA LEU A 14 1.49 9.09 -15.33
C LEU A 14 0.51 9.78 -14.36
N GLY A 15 0.24 9.16 -13.22
CA GLY A 15 -0.63 9.71 -12.17
C GLY A 15 -0.11 11.06 -11.65
N ALA A 16 1.20 11.18 -11.40
CA ALA A 16 1.83 12.43 -11.02
C ALA A 16 1.67 13.52 -12.08
N ALA A 17 1.88 13.19 -13.36
CA ALA A 17 1.71 14.13 -14.47
C ALA A 17 0.25 14.61 -14.60
N MET A 18 -0.71 13.69 -14.56
CA MET A 18 -2.15 14.02 -14.60
C MET A 18 -2.57 14.90 -13.42
N THR A 19 -2.02 14.62 -12.23
CA THR A 19 -2.28 15.42 -11.02
C THR A 19 -1.76 16.85 -11.20
N ALA A 20 -0.52 17.00 -11.68
CA ALA A 20 0.07 18.31 -11.93
C ALA A 20 -0.74 19.13 -12.96
N VAL A 21 -1.25 18.49 -14.02
CA VAL A 21 -2.15 19.13 -15.00
C VAL A 21 -3.43 19.61 -14.32
N ALA A 22 -4.10 18.75 -13.55
CA ALA A 22 -5.34 19.11 -12.86
C ALA A 22 -5.14 20.24 -11.84
N GLU A 23 -4.01 20.26 -11.12
CA GLU A 23 -3.68 21.35 -10.20
C GLU A 23 -3.46 22.68 -10.94
N LEU A 24 -2.81 22.67 -12.10
CA LEU A 24 -2.64 23.85 -12.94
C LEU A 24 -3.99 24.39 -13.42
N GLU A 25 -4.89 23.52 -13.88
CA GLU A 25 -6.24 23.89 -14.31
C GLU A 25 -7.08 24.49 -13.17
N ASN A 26 -6.91 23.96 -11.95
CA ASN A 26 -7.60 24.47 -10.75
C ASN A 26 -6.90 25.68 -10.11
N GLY A 27 -5.80 26.17 -10.68
CA GLY A 27 -5.03 27.29 -10.13
C GLY A 27 -4.30 26.97 -8.81
N THR A 28 -4.17 25.70 -8.45
CA THR A 28 -3.44 25.23 -7.24
C THR A 28 -2.05 24.68 -7.56
N GLY A 29 -1.66 24.66 -8.84
CA GLY A 29 -0.39 24.16 -9.31
C GLY A 29 0.79 24.87 -8.66
N ARG A 30 1.80 24.08 -8.25
CA ARG A 30 3.04 24.61 -7.68
C ARG A 30 4.15 24.59 -8.74
N PRO A 31 5.00 25.64 -8.80
CA PRO A 31 6.15 25.61 -9.69
C PRO A 31 7.14 24.53 -9.25
N PHE A 32 7.73 23.84 -10.22
CA PHE A 32 8.80 22.90 -9.96
C PHE A 32 10.07 23.65 -9.53
N THR A 33 10.53 23.41 -8.30
CA THR A 33 11.69 24.10 -7.71
C THR A 33 13.00 23.31 -7.87
N GLY A 34 13.03 22.33 -8.77
CA GLY A 34 14.16 21.43 -8.95
C GLY A 34 14.17 20.27 -7.94
N LEU A 35 15.22 19.46 -8.02
CA LEU A 35 15.38 18.27 -7.18
C LEU A 35 16.18 18.52 -5.90
N GLU A 36 16.78 19.71 -5.76
CA GLU A 36 17.65 20.04 -4.62
C GLU A 36 16.94 19.86 -3.26
N PRO A 37 15.66 20.25 -3.07
CA PRO A 37 14.96 20.00 -1.81
C PRO A 37 14.80 18.51 -1.50
N LEU A 38 14.56 17.68 -2.53
CA LEU A 38 14.43 16.23 -2.39
C LEU A 38 15.77 15.58 -2.06
N GLN A 39 16.84 15.97 -2.78
CA GLN A 39 18.21 15.49 -2.53
C GLN A 39 18.62 15.79 -1.08
N ARG A 40 18.42 17.04 -0.65
CA ARG A 40 18.68 17.46 0.73
C ARG A 40 17.85 16.64 1.72
N ALA A 41 16.56 16.41 1.47
CA ALA A 41 15.72 15.60 2.34
C ALA A 41 16.20 14.14 2.44
N VAL A 42 16.69 13.55 1.36
CA VAL A 42 17.28 12.20 1.36
C VAL A 42 18.58 12.16 2.15
N GLU A 43 19.44 13.16 1.99
CA GLU A 43 20.75 13.25 2.68
C GLU A 43 20.61 13.57 4.18
N THR A 44 19.60 14.35 4.55
CA THR A 44 19.33 14.78 5.94
C THR A 44 18.41 13.85 6.71
N ARG A 45 17.91 12.77 6.08
CA ARG A 45 17.08 11.77 6.75
C ARG A 45 17.92 10.98 7.76
N GLY A 46 18.10 11.54 8.95
CA GLY A 46 18.46 10.75 10.14
C GLY A 46 17.35 9.74 10.44
N ASP A 47 17.70 8.64 11.10
CA ASP A 47 16.89 7.41 11.37
C ASP A 47 15.49 7.62 11.99
N GLU A 48 15.05 8.85 12.23
CA GLU A 48 13.75 9.18 12.80
C GLU A 48 12.65 9.07 11.74
N THR A 49 12.37 7.84 11.35
CA THR A 49 11.12 7.53 10.66
C THR A 49 10.03 7.60 11.71
N GLU A 50 9.14 8.60 11.64
CA GLU A 50 7.91 8.56 12.44
C GLU A 50 7.14 7.29 12.05
N THR A 51 7.19 6.31 12.95
CA THR A 51 6.44 5.06 12.81
C THR A 51 5.11 5.25 13.49
N LEU A 52 4.06 4.73 12.87
CA LEU A 52 2.78 4.60 13.57
C LEU A 52 2.98 3.68 14.78
N PRO A 53 2.29 3.95 15.90
CA PRO A 53 2.33 3.04 17.04
C PRO A 53 1.94 1.62 16.59
N PRO A 54 2.53 0.57 17.18
CA PRO A 54 2.19 -0.80 16.86
C PRO A 54 0.67 -1.05 16.91
N LEU A 55 0.16 -1.84 15.97
CA LEU A 55 -1.24 -2.23 15.94
C LEU A 55 -1.62 -2.90 17.26
N ARG A 56 -2.71 -2.44 17.86
CA ARG A 56 -3.28 -3.08 19.05
C ARG A 56 -4.25 -4.18 18.61
N PRO A 57 -4.26 -5.35 19.28
CA PRO A 57 -5.28 -6.36 19.04
C PRO A 57 -6.65 -5.74 19.30
N VAL A 58 -7.52 -5.71 18.29
CA VAL A 58 -8.92 -5.36 18.43
C VAL A 58 -9.73 -6.66 18.36
N PRO A 59 -10.71 -6.88 19.25
CA PRO A 59 -11.60 -8.04 19.13
C PRO A 59 -12.27 -8.04 17.75
N PRO A 60 -12.29 -9.18 17.03
CA PRO A 60 -12.91 -9.24 15.72
C PRO A 60 -14.38 -8.87 15.82
N THR A 61 -14.79 -7.78 15.15
CA THR A 61 -16.19 -7.37 15.01
C THR A 61 -16.89 -8.07 13.84
N ALA A 62 -16.13 -8.80 13.02
CA ALA A 62 -16.66 -9.59 11.93
C ALA A 62 -17.62 -10.66 12.45
N ARG A 63 -18.85 -10.68 11.91
CA ARG A 63 -19.76 -11.80 12.12
C ARG A 63 -19.04 -13.07 11.65
N ARG A 64 -18.90 -14.06 12.54
CA ARG A 64 -18.54 -15.42 12.15
C ARG A 64 -19.64 -15.95 11.24
N ASN A 65 -19.52 -15.71 9.94
CA ASN A 65 -20.21 -16.50 8.94
C ASN A 65 -19.47 -17.84 8.87
N GLY A 66 -19.70 -18.68 9.87
CA GLY A 66 -19.13 -20.01 9.88
C GLY A 66 -19.81 -20.84 8.80
N CYS A 67 -19.11 -21.12 7.71
CA CYS A 67 -19.33 -22.38 7.02
C CYS A 67 -18.55 -23.42 7.84
N PRO A 68 -19.20 -24.42 8.45
CA PRO A 68 -18.49 -25.45 9.18
C PRO A 68 -17.54 -26.15 8.21
N ALA A 69 -16.24 -26.02 8.44
CA ALA A 69 -15.28 -26.86 7.74
C ALA A 69 -15.53 -28.30 8.22
N THR A 70 -16.05 -29.14 7.33
CA THR A 70 -16.30 -30.56 7.62
C THR A 70 -15.01 -31.36 7.71
N VAL A 71 -13.88 -30.78 7.28
CA VAL A 71 -12.56 -31.39 7.25
C VAL A 71 -11.52 -30.34 7.64
N LEU A 72 -10.65 -30.68 8.60
CA LEU A 72 -9.47 -29.87 8.92
C LEU A 72 -8.45 -30.07 7.81
N THR A 73 -7.98 -28.96 7.24
CA THR A 73 -6.98 -28.94 6.16
C THR A 73 -5.81 -28.10 6.63
N ASP A 74 -4.59 -28.59 6.40
CA ASP A 74 -3.37 -27.81 6.66
C ASP A 74 -3.33 -26.63 5.69
N VAL A 75 -3.05 -25.45 6.22
CA VAL A 75 -3.02 -24.19 5.45
C VAL A 75 -1.82 -23.36 5.82
N TYR A 76 -1.35 -22.59 4.85
CA TYR A 76 -0.33 -21.57 5.01
C TYR A 76 -0.99 -20.20 5.13
N VAL A 77 -0.51 -19.39 6.05
CA VAL A 77 -0.99 -18.03 6.25
C VAL A 77 0.08 -17.04 5.79
N GLY A 78 -0.25 -16.24 4.79
CA GLY A 78 0.55 -15.11 4.33
C GLY A 78 0.01 -13.81 4.90
N ILE A 79 0.90 -12.98 5.46
CA ILE A 79 0.56 -11.64 5.94
C ILE A 79 1.45 -10.64 5.20
N ASP A 80 0.84 -9.78 4.40
CA ASP A 80 1.52 -8.68 3.70
C ASP A 80 1.09 -7.35 4.33
N VAL A 81 2.07 -6.63 4.87
CA VAL A 81 1.84 -5.38 5.60
C VAL A 81 2.36 -4.22 4.76
N GLY A 82 1.46 -3.50 4.12
CA GLY A 82 1.71 -2.21 3.48
C GLY A 82 1.49 -1.03 4.42
N SER A 83 1.95 0.15 4.01
CA SER A 83 1.81 1.39 4.78
C SER A 83 0.36 1.86 4.98
N ILE A 84 -0.54 1.51 4.04
CA ILE A 84 -1.95 1.91 4.05
C ILE A 84 -2.89 0.70 4.22
N SER A 85 -2.42 -0.51 3.92
CA SER A 85 -3.25 -1.70 3.88
C SER A 85 -2.50 -2.93 4.37
N THR A 86 -3.21 -3.81 5.06
CA THR A 86 -2.73 -5.16 5.39
C THR A 86 -3.56 -6.17 4.63
N CYS A 87 -2.90 -7.08 3.91
CA CYS A 87 -3.52 -8.21 3.24
C CYS A 87 -3.23 -9.48 4.03
N VAL A 88 -4.26 -10.31 4.24
CA VAL A 88 -4.12 -11.64 4.84
C VAL A 88 -4.64 -12.65 3.83
N ALA A 89 -3.78 -13.59 3.45
CA ALA A 89 -4.10 -14.68 2.54
C ALA A 89 -3.98 -16.01 3.30
N VAL A 90 -4.91 -16.92 3.01
CA VAL A 90 -4.89 -18.31 3.49
C VAL A 90 -4.82 -19.19 2.25
N ILE A 91 -3.83 -20.08 2.19
CA ILE A 91 -3.51 -20.91 1.03
C ILE A 91 -3.50 -22.37 1.49
N ASP A 92 -4.17 -23.27 0.78
CA ASP A 92 -4.05 -24.72 0.98
C ASP A 92 -3.06 -25.32 -0.05
N GLU A 93 -2.68 -26.58 0.06
CA GLU A 93 -1.70 -27.18 -0.87
C GLU A 93 -2.16 -27.27 -2.34
N ARG A 94 -3.43 -26.98 -2.65
CA ARG A 94 -4.00 -27.14 -4.00
C ARG A 94 -3.99 -25.86 -4.83
N ASP A 95 -3.60 -24.72 -4.25
CA ASP A 95 -3.46 -23.39 -4.89
C ASP A 95 -2.20 -22.66 -4.38
#